data_AF-A0A352UGG7-F1
#
_entry.id   AF-A0A352UGG7-F1
#
_cell.length_a   1.000
_cell.length_b   1.000
_cell.length_c   1.000
_cell.angle_alpha   90.00
_cell.angle_beta   90.00
_cell.angle_gamma   90.00
#
_symmetry.space_group_name_H-M   'P 1'
#
loop_
_entity.id
_entity.type
_entity.pdbx_description
1 polymer ?
#
loop_
_entity_poly.entity_id
_entity_poly.type
_entity_poly.pdbx_seq_one_letter_code
_entity_poly.pdbx_strand_id
1 'polypeptide(L)'
;MDIHLIGPFLAAKYAVPAIRRARREVIVMIASAAGASVSSSKGDVNGLGLTLEQSLAEENIRVNAPCPGNIATPLKLGIIYQQV
;
A
#
# COMPACT_ATOMS: atom_id res chain seq x y z
N MET A 1 2.31 9.94 10.59
CA MET A 1 2.35 8.49 10.30
C MET A 1 0.97 7.86 10.30
N ASP A 2 -0.08 8.55 10.76
CA ASP A 2 -1.36 7.92 11.05
C ASP A 2 -2.04 7.30 9.82
N ILE A 3 -2.45 8.10 8.83
CA ILE A 3 -3.30 7.55 7.77
C ILE A 3 -2.56 6.66 6.76
N HIS A 4 -1.29 6.98 6.48
CA HIS A 4 -0.53 6.32 5.42
C HIS A 4 0.13 5.01 5.85
N LEU A 5 0.31 4.77 7.15
CA LEU A 5 0.91 3.52 7.66
C LEU A 5 -0.04 2.74 8.57
N ILE A 6 -0.64 3.41 9.56
CA ILE A 6 -1.56 2.74 10.51
C ILE A 6 -2.80 2.25 9.78
N GLY A 7 -3.35 3.06 8.86
CA GLY A 7 -4.50 2.68 8.04
C GLY A 7 -4.30 1.36 7.28
N PRO A 8 -3.28 1.26 6.39
CA PRO A 8 -2.96 0.02 5.69
C PRO A 8 -2.65 -1.17 6.60
N PHE A 9 -1.93 -0.95 7.71
CA PHE A 9 -1.65 -2.00 8.68
C PHE A 9 -2.93 -2.57 9.30
N LEU A 10 -3.83 -1.70 9.78
CA LEU A 10 -5.10 -2.14 10.36
C LEU A 10 -5.99 -2.81 9.31
N ALA A 11 -6.04 -2.27 8.10
CA ALA A 11 -6.78 -2.87 7.00
C ALA A 11 -6.29 -4.31 6.72
N ALA A 12 -4.97 -4.52 6.62
CA ALA A 12 -4.40 -5.85 6.45
C ALA A 12 -4.72 -6.76 7.65
N LYS A 13 -4.50 -6.28 8.88
CA LYS A 13 -4.76 -7.04 10.12
C LYS A 13 -6.19 -7.60 10.17
N TYR A 14 -7.18 -6.79 9.82
CA TYR A 14 -8.59 -7.21 9.85
C TYR A 14 -9.06 -7.90 8.57
N ALA A 15 -8.41 -7.68 7.44
CA ALA A 15 -8.74 -8.36 6.18
C ALA A 15 -8.21 -9.81 6.14
N VAL A 16 -7.04 -10.10 6.70
CA VAL A 16 -6.41 -11.43 6.64
C VAL A 16 -7.33 -12.56 7.12
N PRO A 17 -8.07 -12.45 8.25
CA PRO A 17 -9.04 -13.48 8.64
C PRO A 17 -10.18 -13.71 7.61
N ALA A 18 -10.59 -12.68 6.88
CA ALA A 18 -11.60 -12.81 5.82
C ALA A 18 -10.99 -13.44 4.55
N ILE A 19 -9.77 -13.03 4.20
CA ILE A 19 -8.96 -13.57 3.09
C ILE A 19 -8.77 -15.08 3.26
N ARG A 20 -8.36 -15.53 4.47
CA ARG A 20 -8.24 -16.94 4.86
C ARG A 20 -9.53 -17.72 4.64
N ARG A 21 -10.66 -17.21 5.14
CA ARG A 21 -11.99 -17.85 4.98
C ARG A 21 -12.44 -17.92 3.53
N ALA A 22 -12.16 -16.89 2.76
CA ALA A 22 -12.56 -16.79 1.37
C ALA A 22 -11.67 -17.60 0.42
N ARG A 23 -10.54 -18.15 0.90
CA ARG A 23 -9.48 -18.76 0.06
C ARG A 23 -9.07 -17.84 -1.09
N ARG A 24 -9.01 -16.54 -0.79
CA ARG A 24 -8.48 -15.50 -1.67
C ARG A 24 -7.07 -15.23 -1.16
N GLU A 25 -6.11 -15.02 -2.04
CA GLU A 25 -4.68 -15.13 -1.70
C GLU A 25 -3.90 -13.90 -2.17
N VAL A 26 -4.54 -12.73 -2.26
CA VAL A 26 -3.90 -11.53 -2.80
C VAL A 26 -4.26 -10.30 -1.99
N ILE A 27 -3.24 -9.60 -1.51
CA ILE A 27 -3.29 -8.24 -0.97
C ILE A 27 -2.53 -7.32 -1.93
N VAL A 28 -3.12 -6.18 -2.28
CA VAL A 28 -2.47 -5.16 -3.10
C VAL A 28 -2.40 -3.86 -2.30
N MET A 29 -1.20 -3.36 -2.07
CA MET A 29 -0.95 -2.11 -1.35
C MET A 29 -0.46 -1.04 -2.31
N ILE A 30 -1.21 0.05 -2.46
CA ILE A 30 -0.80 1.15 -3.33
C ILE A 30 0.31 1.93 -2.63
N ALA A 31 1.54 1.74 -3.09
CA ALA A 31 2.74 2.33 -2.52
C ALA A 31 3.27 3.48 -3.40
N SER A 32 4.46 4.01 -3.11
CA SER A 32 4.98 5.19 -3.81
C SER A 32 6.50 5.17 -3.94
N ALA A 33 7.00 5.28 -5.17
CA ALA A 33 8.44 5.36 -5.46
C ALA A 33 9.12 6.61 -4.87
N ALA A 34 8.36 7.67 -4.57
CA ALA A 34 8.89 8.85 -3.87
C ALA A 34 9.33 8.56 -2.41
N GLY A 35 9.01 7.39 -1.88
CA GLY A 35 9.43 6.93 -0.55
C GLY A 35 10.92 6.59 -0.44
N ALA A 36 11.62 6.38 -1.55
CA ALA A 36 13.04 6.00 -1.53
C ALA A 36 14.00 7.17 -1.26
N SER A 37 13.55 8.43 -1.36
CA SER A 37 14.45 9.58 -1.31
C SER A 37 13.98 10.80 -0.52
N VAL A 38 12.68 10.98 -0.22
CA VAL A 38 12.20 12.28 0.32
C VAL A 38 11.10 12.26 1.39
N SER A 39 10.43 11.14 1.67
CA SER A 39 9.44 11.11 2.77
C SER A 39 9.20 9.72 3.35
N SER A 40 9.45 9.56 4.66
CA SER A 40 9.19 8.32 5.42
C SER A 40 7.77 7.79 5.18
N SER A 41 6.75 8.64 5.30
CA SER A 41 5.34 8.23 5.15
C SER A 41 4.97 7.58 3.81
N LYS A 42 5.73 7.84 2.73
CA LYS A 42 5.49 7.25 1.40
C LYS A 42 6.30 5.96 1.17
N GLY A 43 7.41 5.79 1.89
CA GLY A 43 8.23 4.56 1.85
C GLY A 43 7.73 3.50 2.84
N ASP A 44 7.04 3.91 3.89
CA ASP A 44 6.55 3.01 4.94
C ASP A 44 5.61 1.91 4.41
N VAL A 45 4.80 2.20 3.37
CA VAL A 45 3.90 1.21 2.74
C VAL A 45 4.67 0.13 1.98
N ASN A 46 5.81 0.48 1.35
CA ASN A 46 6.68 -0.51 0.72
C ASN A 46 7.29 -1.44 1.76
N GLY A 47 7.79 -0.90 2.88
CA GLY A 47 8.31 -1.69 4.00
C GLY A 47 7.27 -2.62 4.59
N LEU A 48 6.06 -2.10 4.86
CA LEU A 48 4.93 -2.90 5.33
C LEU A 48 4.57 -4.02 4.33
N GLY A 49 4.66 -3.75 3.02
CA GLY A 49 4.44 -4.74 1.96
C GLY A 49 5.37 -5.93 2.07
N LEU A 50 6.67 -5.66 2.21
CA LEU A 50 7.70 -6.68 2.38
C LEU A 50 7.49 -7.48 3.68
N THR A 51 7.19 -6.81 4.79
CA THR A 51 6.95 -7.49 6.07
C THR A 51 5.71 -8.40 6.01
N LEU A 52 4.62 -7.93 5.41
CA LEU A 52 3.39 -8.72 5.30
C LEU A 52 3.54 -9.88 4.33
N GLU A 53 4.27 -9.71 3.23
CA GLU A 53 4.57 -10.78 2.27
C GLU A 53 5.25 -11.96 2.99
N GLN A 54 6.32 -11.68 3.72
CA GLN A 54 7.04 -12.70 4.47
C GLN A 54 6.17 -13.33 5.57
N SER A 55 5.36 -12.53 6.27
CA SER A 55 4.54 -13.00 7.39
C SER A 55 3.37 -13.88 6.96
N LEU A 56 2.91 -13.78 5.71
CA LEU A 56 1.73 -14.48 5.22
C LEU A 56 2.07 -15.55 4.14
N ALA A 57 3.35 -15.72 3.83
CA ALA A 57 3.83 -16.62 2.79
C ALA A 57 3.42 -18.09 3.03
N GLU A 58 3.51 -18.58 4.27
CA GLU A 58 3.12 -19.96 4.63
C GLU A 58 1.63 -20.25 4.37
N GLU A 59 0.80 -19.21 4.33
CA GLU A 59 -0.63 -19.30 4.08
C GLU A 59 -0.98 -19.10 2.59
N ASN A 60 0.02 -19.05 1.71
CA ASN A 60 -0.10 -18.73 0.28
C ASN A 60 -0.72 -17.36 -0.02
N ILE A 61 -0.76 -16.42 0.94
CA ILE A 61 -1.30 -15.08 0.71
C ILE A 61 -0.18 -14.18 0.15
N ARG A 62 -0.32 -13.78 -1.12
CA ARG A 62 0.63 -12.92 -1.82
C ARG A 62 0.35 -11.45 -1.51
N VAL A 63 1.41 -10.66 -1.31
CA VAL A 63 1.31 -9.21 -1.11
C VAL A 63 2.08 -8.49 -2.21
N ASN A 64 1.42 -7.60 -2.94
CA ASN A 64 2.04 -6.80 -4.00
C ASN A 64 1.94 -5.31 -3.67
N ALA A 65 3.03 -4.57 -3.91
CA ALA A 65 3.10 -3.14 -3.62
C ALA A 65 3.47 -2.33 -4.88
N PRO A 66 2.55 -2.13 -5.85
CA PRO A 66 2.84 -1.29 -7.01
C PRO A 66 3.09 0.16 -6.59
N CYS A 67 3.99 0.83 -7.29
CA CYS A 67 4.36 2.24 -7.10
C CYS A 67 3.91 3.09 -8.31
N PRO A 68 2.68 3.61 -8.33
CA PRO A 68 2.20 4.40 -9.45
C PRO A 68 3.03 5.67 -9.66
N GLY A 69 3.28 6.00 -10.92
CA GLY A 69 3.87 7.28 -11.33
C GLY A 69 2.83 8.39 -11.45
N ASN A 70 3.05 9.32 -12.38
CA ASN A 70 2.04 10.34 -12.67
C ASN A 70 0.80 9.70 -13.31
N ILE A 71 -0.30 9.72 -12.56
CA ILE A 71 -1.61 9.28 -13.04
C ILE A 71 -2.56 10.48 -13.04
N ALA A 72 -3.33 10.64 -14.11
CA ALA A 72 -4.36 11.66 -14.26
C ALA A 72 -5.56 11.36 -13.35
N THR A 73 -5.37 11.56 -12.04
CA THR A 73 -6.44 11.48 -11.04
C THR A 73 -6.98 12.88 -10.74
N PRO A 74 -8.24 13.02 -10.27
CA PRO A 74 -8.75 14.31 -9.83
C PRO A 74 -7.84 15.01 -8.81
N LEU A 75 -7.22 14.24 -7.91
CA LEU A 75 -6.24 14.74 -6.94
C LEU A 75 -5.01 15.35 -7.62
N LYS A 76 -4.41 14.64 -8.59
CA LYS A 76 -3.20 15.11 -9.28
C LYS A 76 -3.52 16.29 -10.21
N LEU A 77 -4.61 16.19 -10.96
CA LEU A 77 -5.05 17.25 -11.87
C LEU A 77 -5.43 18.52 -11.11
N GLY A 78 -6.09 18.42 -9.96
CA GLY A 78 -6.41 19.57 -9.11
C GLY A 78 -5.16 20.34 -8.67
N ILE A 79 -4.07 19.65 -8.32
CA ILE A 79 -2.79 20.29 -7.99
C ILE A 79 -2.20 20.99 -9.22
N ILE A 80 -2.21 20.34 -10.39
CA ILE A 80 -1.66 20.92 -11.62
C ILE A 80 -2.44 22.19 -12.00
N TYR A 81 -3.77 22.16 -11.98
CA TYR A 81 -4.60 23.32 -12.32
C TYR A 81 -4.45 24.50 -11.35
N GLN A 82 -4.02 24.27 -10.12
CA GLN A 82 -3.73 25.34 -9.14
C GLN A 82 -2.35 25.97 -9.34
N GLN A 83 -1.49 25.38 -10.17
CA GLN A 83 -0.12 25.82 -10.42
C GLN A 83 0.04 26.60 -11.74
N VAL A 84 -1.05 26.74 -12.51
CA VAL A 84 -1.13 27.53 -13.75
C VAL A 84 -2.01 28.75 -13.50
#